data_AF-A0A7K4GX98-F1
#
_entry.id   AF-A0A7K4GX98-F1
#
_cell.length_a   1.000
_cell.length_b   1.000
_cell.length_c   1.000
_cell.angle_alpha   90.00
_cell.angle_beta   90.00
_cell.angle_gamma   90.00
#
_symmetry.space_group_name_H-M   'P 1'
#
loop_
_entity.id
_entity.type
_entity.pdbx_description
1 polymer ?
#
loop_
_entity_poly.entity_id
_entity_poly.type
_entity_poly.pdbx_seq_one_letter_code
_entity_poly.pdbx_strand_id
1 'polypeptide(L)'
;MLDLIPIEKVIKYNIRVKELEEQGFIINPEKIDNYLNSFKNRNTKLPNEDFWKEKRVLITGISGFAGSHLAEQLLDLGCEVHGTIRRHAVPMHENIEHLRGKINLHEADITSAERILRIFEKIEPNAVFHLAAESFIPTSFREPARVAHNNIIGTIKLFEAARRFDSNLESIQVACSSEQYGLVDPNEVPVTEDIKKNPFRPRSVYGISKCATEQIAWLYHNSYG
;
A
#
# COMPACT_ATOMS: atom_id res chain seq x y z
N MET A 1 -20.06 -28.45 -4.58
CA MET A 1 -19.51 -27.23 -3.94
C MET A 1 -18.06 -27.15 -4.39
N LEU A 2 -17.61 -26.02 -4.93
CA LEU A 2 -16.20 -25.88 -5.31
C LEU A 2 -15.33 -26.03 -4.05
N ASP A 3 -14.27 -26.85 -4.12
CA ASP A 3 -13.32 -27.08 -3.03
C ASP A 3 -12.33 -25.90 -2.92
N LEU A 4 -12.87 -24.70 -2.68
CA LEU A 4 -12.09 -23.48 -2.59
C LEU A 4 -11.24 -23.47 -1.31
N ILE A 5 -10.01 -23.00 -1.42
CA ILE A 5 -9.07 -22.85 -0.30
C ILE A 5 -8.89 -21.36 0.06
N PRO A 6 -8.71 -21.02 1.35
CA PRO A 6 -8.37 -19.65 1.75
C PRO A 6 -7.03 -19.18 1.18
N ILE A 7 -6.91 -17.90 0.82
CA ILE A 7 -5.70 -17.28 0.24
C ILE A 7 -4.45 -17.47 1.10
N GLU A 8 -4.61 -17.52 2.42
CA GLU A 8 -3.52 -17.75 3.37
C GLU A 8 -2.95 -19.17 3.22
N LYS A 9 -3.75 -20.14 2.76
CA LYS A 9 -3.30 -21.50 2.43
C LYS A 9 -2.68 -21.61 1.04
N VAL A 10 -2.96 -20.68 0.13
CA VAL A 10 -2.33 -20.61 -1.20
C VAL A 10 -0.82 -20.38 -1.07
N ILE A 11 -0.35 -19.77 0.03
CA ILE A 11 1.08 -19.57 0.33
C ILE A 11 1.87 -20.89 0.27
N LYS A 12 1.28 -22.02 0.72
CA LYS A 12 1.94 -23.35 0.63
C LYS A 12 2.16 -23.84 -0.80
N TYR A 13 1.41 -23.28 -1.74
CA TYR A 13 1.48 -23.58 -3.17
C TYR A 13 2.13 -22.45 -3.96
N ASN A 14 2.57 -21.39 -3.28
CA ASN A 14 3.31 -20.30 -3.90
C ASN A 14 4.69 -20.81 -4.31
N ILE A 15 5.00 -20.72 -5.61
CA ILE A 15 6.27 -21.17 -6.18
C ILE A 15 7.44 -20.52 -5.45
N ARG A 16 7.33 -19.23 -5.10
CA ARG A 16 8.39 -18.51 -4.37
C ARG A 16 8.59 -19.07 -2.95
N VAL A 17 7.53 -19.48 -2.28
CA VAL A 17 7.62 -20.08 -0.94
C VAL A 17 8.34 -21.41 -1.02
N LYS A 18 7.99 -22.26 -2.00
CA LYS A 18 8.68 -23.53 -2.24
C LYS A 18 10.16 -23.32 -2.60
N GLU A 19 10.46 -22.38 -3.49
CA GLU A 19 11.85 -22.02 -3.83
C GLU A 19 12.63 -21.55 -2.59
N LEU A 20 12.01 -20.75 -1.72
CA LEU A 20 12.64 -20.27 -0.50
C LEU A 20 12.80 -21.38 0.54
N GLU A 21 11.87 -22.34 0.62
CA GLU A 21 11.99 -23.54 1.45
C GLU A 21 13.12 -24.45 0.95
N GLU A 22 13.20 -24.69 -0.37
CA GLU A 22 14.28 -25.45 -1.01
C GLU A 22 15.64 -24.80 -0.80
N GLN A 23 15.70 -23.47 -0.85
CA GLN A 23 16.90 -22.68 -0.54
C GLN A 23 17.16 -22.56 0.98
N GLY A 24 16.24 -23.03 1.82
CA GLY A 24 16.33 -23.03 3.27
C GLY A 24 16.24 -21.65 3.92
N PHE A 25 15.59 -20.68 3.26
CA PHE A 25 15.40 -19.31 3.74
C PHE A 25 14.15 -19.13 4.61
N ILE A 26 13.16 -20.02 4.52
CA ILE A 26 11.94 -19.93 5.33
C ILE A 26 12.22 -20.49 6.73
N ILE A 27 12.08 -19.63 7.75
CA ILE A 27 12.16 -19.98 9.19
C ILE A 27 13.57 -20.50 9.59
N ASN A 28 14.63 -19.84 9.12
CA ASN A 28 15.96 -19.99 9.71
C ASN A 28 16.58 -18.61 10.01
N PRO A 29 16.56 -18.16 11.27
CA PRO A 29 17.12 -16.86 11.66
C PRO A 29 18.57 -16.66 11.24
N GLU A 30 19.38 -17.72 11.21
CA GLU A 30 20.80 -17.67 10.82
C GLU A 30 21.02 -17.41 9.33
N LYS A 31 19.97 -17.52 8.51
CA LYS A 31 20.02 -17.30 7.06
C LYS A 31 19.33 -16.01 6.61
N ILE A 32 18.81 -15.20 7.52
CA ILE A 32 18.17 -13.91 7.20
C ILE A 32 19.16 -13.00 6.46
N ASP A 33 20.40 -12.88 6.95
CA ASP A 33 21.40 -12.02 6.32
C ASP A 33 21.77 -12.53 4.91
N ASN A 34 21.82 -13.84 4.71
CA ASN A 34 22.04 -14.44 3.39
C ASN A 34 20.85 -14.21 2.45
N TYR A 35 19.62 -14.31 2.95
CA TYR A 35 18.43 -13.95 2.18
C TYR A 35 18.47 -12.47 1.78
N LEU A 36 18.76 -11.57 2.72
CA LEU A 36 18.83 -10.13 2.48
C LEU A 36 19.94 -9.80 1.48
N ASN A 37 21.12 -10.44 1.58
CA ASN A 37 22.20 -10.29 0.61
C ASN A 37 21.78 -10.82 -0.77
N SER A 38 21.15 -12.00 -0.84
CA SER A 38 20.63 -12.53 -2.11
C SER A 38 19.56 -11.63 -2.72
N PHE A 39 18.68 -11.05 -1.89
CA PHE A 39 17.59 -10.16 -2.28
C PHE A 39 18.14 -8.84 -2.84
N LYS A 40 19.10 -8.23 -2.12
CA LYS A 40 19.84 -7.04 -2.56
C LYS A 40 20.58 -7.25 -3.88
N ASN A 41 21.07 -8.47 -4.12
CA ASN A 41 21.80 -8.85 -5.33
C ASN A 41 20.90 -9.42 -6.45
N ARG A 42 19.56 -9.43 -6.29
CA ARG A 42 18.69 -9.78 -7.41
C ARG A 42 18.80 -8.72 -8.49
N ASN A 43 18.63 -9.13 -9.74
CA ASN A 43 18.34 -8.23 -10.86
C ASN A 43 16.94 -7.61 -10.71
N THR A 44 16.69 -6.91 -9.61
CA THR A 44 15.66 -5.89 -9.52
C THR A 44 16.29 -4.62 -10.05
N LYS A 45 15.72 -4.06 -11.12
CA LYS A 45 16.11 -2.74 -11.58
C LYS A 45 15.81 -1.77 -10.43
N LEU A 46 16.86 -1.27 -9.76
CA LEU A 46 16.71 -0.25 -8.74
C LEU A 46 15.97 0.95 -9.36
N PRO A 47 15.14 1.66 -8.58
CA PRO A 47 14.47 2.86 -9.06
C PRO A 47 15.51 3.85 -9.61
N ASN A 48 15.16 4.50 -10.72
CA ASN A 48 16.05 5.49 -11.34
C ASN A 48 16.15 6.73 -10.44
N GLU A 49 17.32 6.96 -9.85
CA GLU A 49 17.59 8.12 -8.99
C GLU A 49 17.27 9.45 -9.69
N ASP A 50 17.67 9.61 -10.95
CA ASP A 50 17.43 10.85 -11.71
C ASP A 50 15.95 11.13 -11.92
N PHE A 51 15.11 10.09 -11.96
CA PHE A 51 13.67 10.26 -12.05
C PHE A 51 13.08 10.78 -10.73
N TRP A 52 13.56 10.26 -9.59
CA TRP A 52 12.98 10.52 -8.27
C TRP A 52 13.54 11.77 -7.60
N LYS A 53 14.77 12.15 -7.93
CA LYS A 53 15.44 13.31 -7.34
C LYS A 53 14.56 14.57 -7.42
N GLU A 54 14.44 15.27 -6.31
CA GLU A 54 13.65 16.50 -6.14
C GLU A 54 12.13 16.36 -6.37
N LYS A 55 11.61 15.15 -6.62
CA LYS A 55 10.16 14.92 -6.67
C LYS A 55 9.55 15.10 -5.29
N ARG A 56 8.40 15.78 -5.24
CA ARG A 56 7.56 15.87 -4.04
C ARG A 56 6.67 14.64 -3.98
N VAL A 57 6.84 13.82 -2.96
CA VAL A 57 6.11 12.55 -2.82
C VAL A 57 5.24 12.56 -1.57
N LEU A 58 3.94 12.32 -1.74
CA LEU A 58 3.01 12.21 -0.62
C LEU A 58 2.76 10.73 -0.26
N ILE A 59 3.07 10.36 0.98
CA ILE A 59 2.77 9.04 1.53
C ILE A 59 1.62 9.16 2.53
N THR A 60 0.47 8.58 2.21
CA THR A 60 -0.58 8.42 3.24
C THR A 60 -0.30 7.20 4.09
N GLY A 61 -0.49 7.29 5.41
CA GLY A 61 -0.13 6.20 6.32
C GLY A 61 1.38 6.04 6.53
N ILE A 62 2.14 7.13 6.42
CA ILE A 62 3.61 7.13 6.51
C ILE A 62 4.16 6.52 7.81
N SER A 63 3.43 6.62 8.93
CA SER A 63 3.87 6.10 10.23
C SER A 63 3.66 4.59 10.39
N GLY A 64 3.02 3.93 9.42
CA GLY A 64 2.88 2.48 9.40
C GLY A 64 4.15 1.79 8.89
N PHE A 65 4.22 0.47 9.06
CA PHE A 65 5.39 -0.35 8.70
C PHE A 65 5.88 -0.13 7.26
N ALA A 66 5.00 -0.27 6.26
CA ALA A 66 5.40 -0.06 4.86
C ALA A 66 5.72 1.42 4.55
N GLY A 67 4.99 2.34 5.18
CA GLY A 67 5.16 3.77 4.94
C GLY A 67 6.51 4.31 5.43
N SER A 68 6.99 3.84 6.57
CA SER A 68 8.28 4.29 7.12
C SER A 68 9.45 3.82 6.29
N HIS A 69 9.44 2.55 5.86
CA HIS A 69 10.48 2.00 4.98
C HIS A 69 10.45 2.62 3.59
N LEU A 70 9.26 2.90 3.04
CA LEU A 70 9.15 3.62 1.78
C LEU A 70 9.70 5.05 1.90
N ALA A 71 9.45 5.73 3.02
CA ALA A 71 9.97 7.08 3.27
C ALA A 71 11.51 7.09 3.31
N GLU A 72 12.14 6.12 3.98
CA GLU A 72 13.60 5.93 3.94
C GLU A 72 14.12 5.84 2.51
N GLN A 73 13.55 4.92 1.72
CA GLN A 73 14.00 4.69 0.35
C GLN A 73 13.83 5.92 -0.55
N LEU A 74 12.72 6.65 -0.42
CA LEU A 74 12.49 7.87 -1.20
C LEU A 74 13.44 9.00 -0.81
N LEU A 75 13.80 9.12 0.47
CA LEU A 75 14.83 10.07 0.91
C LEU A 75 16.21 9.72 0.35
N ASP A 76 16.58 8.43 0.33
CA ASP A 76 17.83 7.97 -0.27
C ASP A 76 17.89 8.27 -1.78
N LEU A 77 16.72 8.28 -2.45
CA LEU A 77 16.57 8.69 -3.85
C LEU A 77 16.51 10.22 -4.06
N GLY A 78 16.63 11.02 -3.00
CA GLY A 78 16.63 12.48 -3.07
C GLY A 78 15.25 13.13 -3.26
N CYS A 79 14.16 12.44 -2.92
CA CYS A 79 12.81 13.02 -2.95
C CYS A 79 12.57 13.99 -1.78
N GLU A 80 11.68 14.95 -1.98
CA GLU A 80 11.03 15.67 -0.89
C GLU A 80 9.84 14.84 -0.38
N VAL A 81 9.97 14.23 0.80
CA VAL A 81 8.95 13.31 1.33
C VAL A 81 7.96 14.02 2.23
N HIS A 82 6.68 13.94 1.87
CA HIS A 82 5.55 14.40 2.64
C HIS A 82 4.74 13.21 3.16
N GLY A 83 4.23 13.29 4.38
CA GLY A 83 3.50 12.18 4.99
C GLY A 83 2.29 12.61 5.79
N THR A 84 1.18 11.90 5.65
CA THR A 84 -0.01 12.14 6.50
C THR A 84 0.10 11.36 7.80
N ILE A 85 -0.14 12.03 8.92
CA ILE A 85 -0.28 11.41 10.23
C ILE A 85 -1.65 11.76 10.83
N ARG A 86 -2.22 10.83 11.60
CA ARG A 86 -3.41 11.14 12.40
C ARG A 86 -2.98 11.84 13.68
N ARG A 87 -3.77 12.83 14.10
CA ARG A 87 -3.56 13.51 15.37
C ARG A 87 -3.94 12.54 16.51
N HIS A 88 -2.98 12.26 17.37
CA HIS A 88 -3.18 11.50 18.60
C HIS A 88 -2.73 12.36 19.79
N ALA A 89 -3.36 12.18 20.96
CA ALA A 89 -2.97 12.90 22.18
C ALA A 89 -1.54 12.56 22.61
N VAL A 90 -1.11 11.33 22.34
CA VAL A 90 0.27 10.87 22.47
C VAL A 90 0.80 10.62 21.06
N PRO A 91 1.92 11.25 20.65
CA PRO A 91 2.54 10.97 19.37
C PRO A 91 2.89 9.48 19.24
N MET A 92 2.37 8.82 18.21
CA MET A 92 2.61 7.41 17.90
C MET A 92 3.35 7.32 16.56
N HIS A 93 4.61 7.75 16.56
CA HIS A 93 5.43 7.92 15.36
C HIS A 93 6.79 7.22 15.46
N GLU A 94 6.89 6.19 16.30
CA GLU A 94 8.15 5.47 16.57
C GLU A 94 8.86 5.01 15.28
N ASN A 95 8.10 4.49 14.31
CA ASN A 95 8.62 4.02 13.03
C ASN A 95 9.25 5.11 12.15
N ILE A 96 9.03 6.40 12.44
CA ILE A 96 9.52 7.52 11.63
C ILE A 96 10.29 8.55 12.45
N GLU A 97 10.55 8.28 13.74
CA GLU A 97 11.23 9.24 14.62
C GLU A 97 12.67 9.50 14.15
N HIS A 98 13.36 8.49 13.62
CA HIS A 98 14.70 8.64 13.04
C HIS A 98 14.72 9.44 11.72
N LEU A 99 13.55 9.67 11.11
CA LEU A 99 13.38 10.50 9.91
C LEU A 99 12.98 11.94 10.26
N ARG A 100 12.82 12.27 11.54
CA ARG A 100 12.42 13.60 11.98
C ARG A 100 13.38 14.67 11.47
N GLY A 101 12.82 15.75 10.92
CA GLY A 101 13.58 16.83 10.28
C GLY A 101 14.01 16.54 8.84
N LYS A 102 13.81 15.31 8.34
CA LYS A 102 14.02 14.94 6.93
C LYS A 102 12.72 14.81 6.14
N ILE A 103 11.59 14.62 6.83
CA ILE A 103 10.26 14.47 6.23
C ILE A 103 9.33 15.60 6.67
N ASN A 104 8.36 15.92 5.81
CA ASN A 104 7.31 16.91 6.05
C ASN A 104 6.01 16.21 6.49
N LEU A 105 5.66 16.32 7.77
CA LEU A 105 4.46 15.67 8.31
C LEU A 105 3.24 16.60 8.30
N HIS A 106 2.09 16.06 7.89
CA HIS A 106 0.80 16.76 7.82
C HIS A 106 -0.23 16.03 8.67
N GLU A 107 -0.85 16.74 9.61
CA GLU A 107 -1.96 16.17 10.39
C GLU A 107 -3.23 16.09 9.54
N ALA A 108 -3.56 14.88 9.09
CA ALA A 108 -4.75 14.60 8.32
C ALA A 108 -5.27 13.19 8.57
N ASP A 109 -6.57 13.10 8.84
CA ASP A 109 -7.30 11.86 8.64
C ASP A 109 -7.68 11.75 7.16
N ILE A 110 -7.51 10.56 6.56
CA ILE A 110 -7.82 10.33 5.15
C ILE A 110 -9.29 10.57 4.82
N THR A 111 -10.16 10.48 5.82
CA THR A 111 -11.59 10.77 5.70
C THR A 111 -11.90 12.26 5.78
N SER A 112 -10.93 13.14 6.03
CA SER A 112 -11.12 14.60 6.04
C SER A 112 -10.82 15.19 4.66
N ALA A 113 -11.86 15.36 3.82
CA ALA A 113 -11.71 15.89 2.46
C ALA A 113 -11.00 17.25 2.44
N GLU A 114 -11.37 18.14 3.36
CA GLU A 114 -10.76 19.47 3.49
C GLU A 114 -9.26 19.41 3.75
N ARG A 115 -8.82 18.54 4.68
CA ARG A 115 -7.38 18.41 5.01
C ARG A 115 -6.59 17.83 3.85
N ILE A 116 -7.13 16.80 3.20
CA ILE A 116 -6.49 16.19 2.04
C ILE A 116 -6.39 17.20 0.89
N LEU A 117 -7.46 17.97 0.61
CA LEU A 117 -7.43 19.04 -0.38
C LEU A 117 -6.36 20.09 -0.10
N ARG A 118 -6.29 20.60 1.14
CA ARG A 118 -5.26 21.59 1.55
C ARG A 118 -3.84 21.04 1.42
N ILE A 119 -3.63 19.74 1.65
CA ILE A 119 -2.31 19.11 1.46
C ILE A 119 -1.96 19.12 -0.02
N PHE A 120 -2.85 18.65 -0.89
CA PHE A 120 -2.62 18.63 -2.35
C PHE A 120 -2.37 20.03 -2.90
N GLU A 121 -3.18 21.02 -2.50
CA GLU A 121 -3.01 22.43 -2.89
C GLU A 121 -1.65 22.99 -2.45
N LYS A 122 -1.21 22.66 -1.23
CA LYS A 122 0.04 23.20 -0.69
C LYS A 122 1.29 22.56 -1.28
N ILE A 123 1.27 21.25 -1.51
CA ILE A 123 2.48 20.50 -1.87
C ILE A 123 2.56 20.20 -3.36
N GLU A 124 1.44 20.22 -4.09
CA GLU A 124 1.34 19.84 -5.51
C GLU A 124 2.19 18.60 -5.83
N PRO A 125 1.84 17.42 -5.29
CA PRO A 125 2.74 16.27 -5.27
C PRO A 125 2.97 15.72 -6.68
N ASN A 126 4.21 15.30 -6.96
CA ASN A 126 4.54 14.59 -8.21
C ASN A 126 4.10 13.13 -8.19
N ALA A 127 4.14 12.50 -7.01
CA ALA A 127 3.67 11.13 -6.84
C ALA A 127 2.97 10.95 -5.49
N VAL A 128 2.01 10.03 -5.44
CA VAL A 128 1.29 9.69 -4.22
C VAL A 128 1.36 8.18 -3.97
N PHE A 129 1.77 7.80 -2.76
CA PHE A 129 1.68 6.42 -2.28
C PHE A 129 0.54 6.32 -1.25
N HIS A 130 -0.60 5.79 -1.68
CA HIS A 130 -1.79 5.65 -0.85
C HIS A 130 -1.75 4.37 -0.03
N LEU A 131 -1.07 4.41 1.13
CA LEU A 131 -0.94 3.28 2.06
C LEU A 131 -1.88 3.37 3.27
N ALA A 132 -2.52 4.53 3.51
CA ALA A 132 -3.45 4.70 4.62
C ALA A 132 -4.65 3.76 4.47
N ALA A 133 -4.77 2.83 5.40
CA ALA A 133 -5.91 1.94 5.51
C ALA A 133 -6.05 1.44 6.95
N GLU A 134 -7.27 1.05 7.30
CA GLU A 134 -7.49 0.16 8.41
C GLU A 134 -7.24 -1.29 7.96
N SER A 135 -6.03 -1.78 8.23
CA SER A 135 -5.49 -3.01 7.65
C SER A 135 -5.62 -4.26 8.52
N PHE A 136 -6.04 -4.13 9.78
CA PHE A 136 -6.20 -5.28 10.67
C PHE A 136 -7.51 -6.01 10.41
N ILE A 137 -7.44 -7.17 9.75
CA ILE A 137 -8.61 -7.95 9.29
C ILE A 137 -9.64 -8.21 10.40
N PRO A 138 -9.29 -8.60 11.65
CA PRO A 138 -10.27 -8.81 12.71
C PRO A 138 -11.13 -7.59 13.03
N THR A 139 -10.57 -6.38 12.89
CA THR A 139 -11.34 -5.14 13.07
C THR A 139 -12.44 -4.99 12.02
N SER A 140 -12.24 -5.50 10.81
CA SER A 140 -13.27 -5.45 9.76
C SER A 140 -14.52 -6.30 10.06
N PHE A 141 -14.43 -7.27 10.96
CA PHE A 141 -15.59 -8.01 11.45
C PHE A 141 -16.29 -7.30 12.61
N ARG A 142 -15.52 -6.63 13.48
CA ARG A 142 -16.07 -5.92 14.66
C ARG A 142 -16.67 -4.57 14.29
N GLU A 143 -16.02 -3.84 13.39
CA GLU A 143 -16.36 -2.46 13.01
C GLU A 143 -16.39 -2.29 11.49
N PRO A 144 -17.20 -3.08 10.76
CA PRO A 144 -17.20 -3.12 9.30
C PRO A 144 -17.48 -1.76 8.65
N ALA A 145 -18.44 -1.01 9.17
CA ALA A 145 -18.78 0.31 8.64
C ALA A 145 -17.61 1.30 8.75
N ARG A 146 -16.84 1.24 9.84
CA ARG A 146 -15.67 2.08 10.07
C ARG A 146 -14.54 1.74 9.11
N VAL A 147 -14.26 0.44 8.94
CA VAL A 147 -13.26 -0.04 7.96
C VAL A 147 -13.65 0.37 6.53
N ALA A 148 -14.91 0.17 6.15
CA ALA A 148 -15.41 0.56 4.84
C ALA A 148 -15.32 2.08 4.63
N HIS A 149 -15.71 2.87 5.63
CA HIS A 149 -15.61 4.33 5.55
C HIS A 149 -14.16 4.80 5.39
N ASN A 150 -13.25 4.30 6.22
CA ASN A 150 -11.85 4.70 6.19
C ASN A 150 -11.19 4.32 4.87
N ASN A 151 -11.36 3.07 4.44
CA ASN A 151 -10.66 2.55 3.27
C ASN A 151 -11.30 3.04 1.97
N ILE A 152 -12.63 2.97 1.83
CA ILE A 152 -13.30 3.29 0.56
C ILE A 152 -13.51 4.80 0.43
N ILE A 153 -14.16 5.43 1.41
CA ILE A 153 -14.45 6.88 1.33
C ILE A 153 -13.17 7.70 1.45
N GLY A 154 -12.18 7.24 2.23
CA GLY A 154 -10.84 7.84 2.26
C GLY A 154 -10.16 7.82 0.90
N THR A 155 -10.16 6.67 0.20
CA THR A 155 -9.61 6.58 -1.17
C THR A 155 -10.31 7.55 -2.12
N ILE A 156 -11.65 7.61 -2.12
CA ILE A 156 -12.40 8.56 -2.99
C ILE A 156 -11.98 10.00 -2.72
N LYS A 157 -11.83 10.40 -1.44
CA LYS A 157 -11.42 11.75 -1.07
C LYS A 157 -10.02 12.10 -1.55
N LEU A 158 -9.09 11.14 -1.51
CA LEU A 158 -7.75 11.30 -2.07
C LEU A 158 -7.79 11.51 -3.58
N PHE A 159 -8.54 10.67 -4.30
CA PHE A 159 -8.65 10.80 -5.75
C PHE A 159 -9.39 12.08 -6.19
N GLU A 160 -10.40 12.53 -5.45
CA GLU A 160 -11.02 13.84 -5.71
C GLU A 160 -10.06 15.01 -5.46
N ALA A 161 -9.16 14.90 -4.48
CA ALA A 161 -8.13 15.92 -4.27
C ALA A 161 -7.09 15.91 -5.40
N ALA A 162 -6.61 14.72 -5.79
CA ALA A 162 -5.71 14.56 -6.93
C ALA A 162 -6.30 15.16 -8.21
N ARG A 163 -7.56 14.82 -8.54
CA ARG A 163 -8.28 15.33 -9.73
C ARG A 163 -8.40 16.86 -9.75
N ARG A 164 -8.35 17.53 -8.60
CA ARG A 164 -8.40 19.00 -8.53
C ARG A 164 -7.02 19.67 -8.63
N PHE A 165 -5.97 18.94 -8.30
CA PHE A 165 -4.60 19.43 -8.18
C PHE A 165 -3.62 18.44 -8.84
N ASP A 166 -3.84 18.19 -10.13
CA ASP A 166 -3.10 17.19 -10.94
C ASP A 166 -2.01 17.79 -11.83
N SER A 167 -1.84 19.12 -11.84
CA SER A 167 -0.93 19.83 -12.74
C SER A 167 0.50 19.30 -12.77
N ASN A 168 0.98 18.78 -11.64
CA ASN A 168 2.31 18.20 -11.47
C ASN A 168 2.29 16.70 -11.16
N LEU A 169 1.11 16.09 -11.06
CA LEU A 169 0.93 14.73 -10.56
C LEU A 169 1.15 13.71 -11.68
N GLU A 170 2.16 12.87 -11.52
CA GLU A 170 2.55 11.87 -12.52
C GLU A 170 2.00 10.48 -12.21
N SER A 171 1.79 10.15 -10.93
CA SER A 171 1.28 8.83 -10.55
C SER A 171 0.68 8.78 -9.15
N ILE A 172 -0.27 7.85 -8.98
CA ILE A 172 -0.78 7.42 -7.68
C ILE A 172 -0.65 5.91 -7.60
N GLN A 173 0.11 5.42 -6.62
CA GLN A 173 0.16 4.02 -6.27
C GLN A 173 -0.80 3.75 -5.12
N VAL A 174 -1.71 2.77 -5.28
CA VAL A 174 -2.65 2.36 -4.23
C VAL A 174 -2.24 1.02 -3.63
N ALA A 175 -2.26 0.93 -2.30
CA ALA A 175 -1.99 -0.34 -1.62
C ALA A 175 -3.23 -1.25 -1.66
N CYS A 176 -3.21 -2.21 -2.59
CA CYS A 176 -4.18 -3.32 -2.67
C CYS A 176 -3.79 -4.49 -1.74
N SER A 177 -4.48 -5.64 -1.83
CA SER A 177 -4.19 -6.80 -0.97
C SER A 177 -4.61 -8.12 -1.59
N SER A 178 -3.84 -9.18 -1.33
CA SER A 178 -4.25 -10.56 -1.68
C SER A 178 -5.59 -10.98 -1.06
N GLU A 179 -6.03 -10.32 0.02
CA GLU A 179 -7.36 -10.52 0.63
C GLU A 179 -8.53 -10.29 -0.33
N GLN A 180 -8.30 -9.60 -1.46
CA GLN A 180 -9.28 -9.45 -2.54
C GLN A 180 -9.65 -10.80 -3.18
N TYR A 181 -8.67 -11.70 -3.30
CA TYR A 181 -8.88 -13.03 -3.86
C TYR A 181 -9.55 -13.97 -2.86
N GLY A 182 -9.26 -13.82 -1.57
CA GLY A 182 -9.97 -14.47 -0.46
C GLY A 182 -10.09 -16.01 -0.56
N LEU A 183 -11.10 -16.54 -1.26
CA LEU A 183 -11.22 -17.96 -1.60
C LEU A 183 -10.71 -18.24 -3.02
N VAL A 184 -9.77 -19.18 -3.14
CA VAL A 184 -9.08 -19.51 -4.38
C VAL A 184 -9.35 -20.97 -4.74
N ASP A 185 -9.65 -21.25 -6.02
CA ASP A 185 -9.70 -22.63 -6.50
C ASP A 185 -8.26 -23.15 -6.64
N PRO A 186 -7.92 -24.36 -6.15
CA PRO A 186 -6.57 -24.91 -6.30
C PRO A 186 -6.04 -24.94 -7.75
N ASN A 187 -6.91 -25.01 -8.76
CA ASN A 187 -6.53 -24.96 -10.18
C ASN A 187 -6.17 -23.54 -10.66
N GLU A 188 -6.46 -22.51 -9.89
CA GLU A 188 -6.16 -21.11 -10.19
C GLU A 188 -4.80 -20.66 -9.61
N VAL A 189 -4.03 -21.58 -9.05
CA VAL A 189 -2.70 -21.32 -8.47
C VAL A 189 -1.59 -21.51 -9.53
N PRO A 190 -0.57 -20.63 -9.60
CA PRO A 190 -0.42 -19.40 -8.82
C PRO A 190 -1.45 -18.33 -9.19
N VAL A 191 -1.87 -17.58 -8.16
CA VAL A 191 -2.77 -16.43 -8.30
C VAL A 191 -2.07 -15.33 -9.08
N THR A 192 -2.74 -14.81 -10.10
CA THR A 192 -2.28 -13.68 -10.92
C THR A 192 -3.35 -12.58 -10.97
N GLU A 193 -3.00 -11.42 -11.52
CA GLU A 193 -3.89 -10.27 -11.66
C GLU A 193 -4.96 -10.44 -12.76
N ASP A 194 -4.92 -11.53 -13.55
CA ASP A 194 -5.98 -11.85 -14.51
C ASP A 194 -7.30 -12.21 -13.79
N ILE A 195 -8.23 -11.26 -13.73
CA ILE A 195 -9.53 -11.42 -13.05
C ILE A 195 -10.41 -12.53 -13.65
N LYS A 196 -10.18 -12.94 -14.91
CA LYS A 196 -10.91 -14.07 -15.50
C LYS A 196 -10.42 -15.40 -14.94
N LYS A 197 -9.11 -15.48 -14.63
CA LYS A 197 -8.47 -16.65 -14.02
C LYS A 197 -8.61 -16.64 -12.49
N ASN A 198 -8.49 -15.47 -11.87
CA ASN A 198 -8.46 -15.28 -10.43
C ASN A 198 -9.50 -14.21 -10.03
N PRO A 199 -10.80 -14.52 -10.07
CA PRO A 199 -11.83 -13.55 -9.70
C PRO A 199 -11.74 -13.20 -8.22
N PHE A 200 -12.17 -11.99 -7.86
CA PHE A 200 -12.25 -11.58 -6.46
C PHE A 200 -13.30 -12.40 -5.71
N ARG A 201 -12.88 -13.03 -4.59
CA ARG A 201 -13.75 -13.75 -3.67
C ARG A 201 -13.42 -13.36 -2.22
N PRO A 202 -13.50 -12.07 -1.85
CA PRO A 202 -13.08 -11.59 -0.54
C PRO A 202 -13.92 -12.20 0.58
N ARG A 203 -13.30 -12.41 1.75
CA ARG A 203 -13.94 -13.05 2.92
C ARG A 203 -14.16 -12.10 4.10
N SER A 204 -13.85 -10.83 3.92
CA SER A 204 -13.90 -9.82 4.98
C SER A 204 -14.26 -8.46 4.40
N VAL A 205 -14.76 -7.53 5.22
CA VAL A 205 -14.99 -6.15 4.80
C VAL A 205 -13.68 -5.46 4.44
N TYR A 206 -12.56 -5.86 5.04
CA TYR A 206 -11.23 -5.44 4.60
C TYR A 206 -10.96 -5.86 3.14
N GLY A 207 -11.14 -7.15 2.81
CA GLY A 207 -10.95 -7.65 1.44
C GLY A 207 -11.85 -6.95 0.43
N ILE A 208 -13.14 -6.77 0.77
CA ILE A 208 -14.10 -6.00 -0.03
C ILE A 208 -13.63 -4.56 -0.23
N SER A 209 -13.15 -3.91 0.83
CA SER A 209 -12.67 -2.53 0.74
C SER A 209 -11.46 -2.40 -0.19
N LYS A 210 -10.58 -3.41 -0.25
CA LYS A 210 -9.44 -3.41 -1.17
C LYS A 210 -9.87 -3.65 -2.62
N CYS A 211 -10.87 -4.50 -2.87
CA CYS A 211 -11.50 -4.59 -4.19
C CYS A 211 -12.06 -3.22 -4.62
N ALA A 212 -12.76 -2.54 -3.72
CA ALA A 212 -13.30 -1.21 -4.00
C ALA A 212 -12.21 -0.18 -4.26
N THR A 213 -11.15 -0.13 -3.45
CA THR A 213 -9.99 0.75 -3.65
C THR A 213 -9.37 0.55 -5.04
N GLU A 214 -9.19 -0.70 -5.47
CA GLU A 214 -8.66 -1.00 -6.81
C GLU A 214 -9.59 -0.50 -7.91
N GLN A 215 -10.89 -0.79 -7.81
CA GLN A 215 -11.87 -0.37 -8.81
C GLN A 215 -12.05 1.15 -8.86
N ILE A 216 -11.94 1.84 -7.72
CA ILE A 216 -11.94 3.30 -7.65
C ILE A 216 -10.70 3.83 -8.36
N ALA A 217 -9.50 3.32 -8.05
CA ALA A 217 -8.28 3.75 -8.72
C ALA A 217 -8.37 3.54 -10.24
N TRP A 218 -8.86 2.38 -10.67
CA TRP A 218 -9.11 2.08 -12.08
C TRP A 218 -10.10 3.04 -12.73
N LEU A 219 -11.22 3.35 -12.06
CA LEU A 219 -12.21 4.29 -12.56
C LEU A 219 -11.63 5.69 -12.75
N TYR A 220 -10.92 6.21 -11.74
CA TYR A 220 -10.30 7.53 -11.83
C TYR A 220 -9.25 7.57 -12.93
N HIS A 221 -8.43 6.53 -13.05
CA HIS A 221 -7.43 6.45 -14.11
C HIS A 221 -8.07 6.51 -15.50
N ASN A 222 -9.07 5.68 -15.76
CA ASN A 222 -9.75 5.68 -17.07
C ASN A 222 -10.54 6.95 -17.36
N SER A 223 -10.94 7.69 -16.32
CA SER A 223 -11.76 8.90 -16.48
C SER A 223 -10.92 10.17 -16.63
N TYR A 224 -9.73 10.22 -16.03
CA TYR A 224 -8.95 11.46 -15.86
C TYR A 224 -7.47 11.36 -16.23
N GLY A 225 -6.89 10.17 -16.41
CA GLY A 225 -5.49 9.95 -16.74
C GLY A 225 -4.65 9.37 -15.61
#